data_AF-A0A4Q5J9I9-F1
#
_entry.id   AF-A0A4Q5J9I9-F1
#
_cell.length_a   1.000
_cell.length_b   1.000
_cell.length_c   1.000
_cell.angle_alpha   90.00
_cell.angle_beta   90.00
_cell.angle_gamma   90.00
#
_symmetry.space_group_name_H-M   'P 1'
#
loop_
_entity.id
_entity.type
_entity.pdbx_description
1 polymer ?
#
loop_
_entity_poly.entity_id
_entity_poly.type
_entity_poly.pdbx_seq_one_letter_code
_entity_poly.pdbx_strand_id
1 'polypeptide(L)'
;MAAHPAPEQADSPAGVLAAVRAAREGADREEARILALAAEWAAMHAPDGLDPLGMERSTLVAGAGTPPVGEFCVAELAAALRISTDAGRS
;
A
#
# COMPACT_ATOMS: atom_id res chain seq x y z
N MET A 1 -19.98 -14.30 13.28
CA MET A 1 -19.89 -14.29 11.81
C MET A 1 -20.83 -13.20 11.33
N ALA A 2 -20.34 -11.98 11.14
CA ALA A 2 -21.19 -10.88 10.67
C ALA A 2 -21.55 -11.17 9.22
N ALA A 3 -22.85 -11.26 8.92
CA ALA A 3 -23.32 -11.43 7.56
C ALA A 3 -22.94 -10.18 6.77
N HIS A 4 -22.04 -10.32 5.79
CA HIS A 4 -21.90 -9.30 4.77
C HIS A 4 -23.25 -9.20 4.04
N PRO A 5 -23.90 -8.02 3.97
CA PRO A 5 -25.08 -7.88 3.15
C PRO A 5 -24.70 -8.27 1.72
N ALA A 6 -25.54 -9.12 1.10
CA ALA A 6 -25.37 -9.47 -0.29
C ALA A 6 -25.36 -8.17 -1.12
N PRO A 7 -24.46 -8.03 -2.11
CA PRO A 7 -24.48 -6.87 -3.00
C PRO A 7 -25.89 -6.75 -3.57
N GLU A 8 -26.47 -5.55 -3.50
CA GLU A 8 -27.76 -5.26 -4.12
C GLU A 8 -27.66 -5.66 -5.59
N GLN A 9 -28.30 -6.79 -5.93
CA GLN A 9 -28.15 -7.39 -7.25
C GLN A 9 -28.81 -6.44 -8.24
N ALA A 10 -28.00 -5.86 -9.12
CA ALA A 10 -28.53 -4.96 -10.12
C ALA A 10 -29.53 -5.70 -11.01
N ASP A 11 -30.79 -5.28 -10.99
CA ASP A 11 -31.91 -5.92 -11.71
C ASP A 11 -31.86 -5.75 -13.24
N SER A 12 -30.73 -5.28 -13.79
CA SER A 12 -30.54 -5.12 -15.24
C SER A 12 -29.07 -5.22 -15.65
N PRO A 13 -28.77 -5.62 -16.90
CA PRO A 13 -27.40 -5.63 -17.43
C PRO A 13 -26.69 -4.26 -17.32
N ALA A 14 -27.41 -3.16 -17.57
CA ALA A 14 -26.87 -1.82 -17.42
C ALA A 14 -26.53 -1.50 -15.96
N GLY A 15 -27.37 -1.93 -15.02
CA GLY A 15 -27.11 -1.79 -13.58
C GLY A 15 -25.89 -2.60 -13.13
N VAL A 16 -25.68 -3.81 -13.66
CA VAL A 16 -24.48 -4.61 -13.37
C VAL A 16 -23.22 -3.86 -13.83
N LEU A 17 -23.22 -3.32 -15.05
CA LEU A 17 -22.07 -2.55 -15.54
C LEU A 17 -21.83 -1.27 -14.75
N ALA A 18 -22.90 -0.59 -14.28
CA ALA A 18 -22.77 0.56 -13.40
C ALA A 18 -22.15 0.17 -12.04
N ALA A 19 -22.60 -0.93 -11.44
CA ALA A 19 -22.05 -1.46 -10.20
C ALA A 19 -20.57 -1.84 -10.33
N VAL A 20 -20.17 -2.46 -11.45
CA VAL A 20 -18.75 -2.79 -11.73
C VAL A 20 -17.89 -1.51 -11.81
N ARG A 21 -18.37 -0.46 -12.48
CA ARG A 21 -17.63 0.82 -12.55
C ARG A 21 -17.50 1.46 -11.18
N ALA A 22 -18.57 1.50 -10.40
CA ALA A 22 -18.55 2.04 -9.04
C ALA A 22 -17.60 1.25 -8.12
N ALA A 23 -17.59 -0.08 -8.23
CA ALA A 23 -16.65 -0.93 -7.51
C ALA A 23 -15.20 -0.65 -7.93
N ARG A 24 -14.94 -0.46 -9.23
CA ARG A 24 -13.60 -0.14 -9.73
C ARG A 24 -13.12 1.23 -9.22
N GLU A 25 -13.97 2.24 -9.28
CA GLU A 25 -13.66 3.56 -8.71
C GLU A 25 -13.39 3.49 -7.21
N GLY A 26 -14.11 2.62 -6.49
CA GLY A 26 -13.85 2.33 -5.08
C GLY A 26 -12.46 1.71 -4.87
N ALA A 27 -12.11 0.70 -5.66
CA ALA A 27 -10.79 0.07 -5.61
C ALA A 27 -9.66 1.07 -5.92
N ASP A 28 -9.81 1.88 -6.98
CA ASP A 28 -8.80 2.88 -7.37
C ASP A 28 -8.57 3.93 -6.27
N ARG A 29 -9.62 4.35 -5.54
CA ARG A 29 -9.50 5.27 -4.40
C ARG A 29 -8.73 4.65 -3.24
N GLU A 30 -8.99 3.38 -2.91
CA GLU A 30 -8.28 2.70 -1.84
C GLU A 30 -6.83 2.38 -2.22
N GLU A 31 -6.56 2.03 -3.47
CA GLU A 31 -5.18 1.90 -3.98
C GLU A 31 -4.40 3.21 -3.86
N ALA A 32 -5.01 4.35 -4.21
CA ALA A 32 -4.39 5.66 -4.02
C ALA A 32 -4.15 5.98 -2.53
N ARG A 33 -5.08 5.60 -1.65
CA ARG A 33 -4.92 5.76 -0.19
C ARG A 33 -3.77 4.91 0.33
N ILE A 34 -3.65 3.66 -0.11
CA ILE A 34 -2.54 2.78 0.25
C ILE A 34 -1.20 3.40 -0.16
N LEU A 35 -1.11 3.99 -1.36
CA LEU A 35 0.10 4.67 -1.81
C LEU A 35 0.46 5.87 -0.91
N ALA A 36 -0.53 6.68 -0.50
CA ALA A 36 -0.29 7.78 0.42
C ALA A 36 0.22 7.29 1.78
N LEU A 37 -0.39 6.24 2.34
CA LEU A 37 0.05 5.62 3.59
C LEU A 37 1.46 5.01 3.48
N ALA A 38 1.82 4.45 2.33
CA ALA A 38 3.16 3.95 2.07
C ALA A 38 4.22 5.08 2.10
N ALA A 39 3.88 6.26 1.56
CA ALA A 39 4.76 7.43 1.62
C ALA A 39 4.92 7.95 3.06
N GLU A 40 3.85 7.99 3.84
CA GLU A 40 3.90 8.32 5.27
C GLU A 40 4.77 7.33 6.06
N TRP A 41 4.61 6.03 5.79
CA TRP A 41 5.42 4.98 6.40
C TRP A 41 6.92 5.13 6.08
N ALA A 42 7.25 5.39 4.81
CA ALA A 42 8.63 5.64 4.38
C ALA A 42 9.23 6.87 5.07
N ALA A 43 8.45 7.94 5.27
CA ALA A 43 8.89 9.13 5.98
C ALA A 43 9.22 8.86 7.46
N MET A 44 8.51 7.92 8.11
CA MET A 44 8.82 7.48 9.47
C MET A 44 10.13 6.67 9.55
N HIS A 45 10.59 6.11 8.42
CA HIS A 45 11.84 5.34 8.30
C HIS A 45 13.00 6.16 7.71
N ALA A 46 12.92 7.50 7.76
CA ALA A 46 13.98 8.36 7.29
C ALA A 46 15.28 8.17 8.11
N PRO A 47 16.47 8.34 7.51
CA PRO A 47 17.76 8.08 8.16
C PRO A 47 17.97 8.82 9.48
N ASP A 48 17.46 10.04 9.56
CA ASP A 48 17.58 10.90 10.75
C ASP A 48 16.78 10.35 11.96
N GLY A 49 15.88 9.39 11.72
CA GLY A 49 15.13 8.65 12.74
C GLY A 49 15.63 7.22 12.98
N LEU A 50 16.69 6.77 12.30
CA LEU A 50 17.24 5.42 12.50
C LEU A 50 17.95 5.30 13.84
N ASP A 51 17.94 4.08 14.40
CA ASP A 51 18.53 3.74 15.69
C ASP A 51 19.94 4.34 15.86
N PRO A 52 20.17 5.19 16.88
CA PRO A 52 21.48 5.80 17.12
C PRO A 52 22.58 4.77 17.45
N LEU A 53 22.22 3.52 17.77
CA LEU A 53 23.15 2.42 17.96
C LEU A 53 23.62 1.79 16.62
N GLY A 54 23.07 2.22 15.48
CA GLY A 54 23.51 1.83 14.14
C GLY A 54 23.15 0.40 13.75
N MET A 55 22.13 -0.19 14.39
CA MET A 55 21.70 -1.57 14.14
C MET A 55 20.93 -1.72 12.82
N GLU A 56 20.46 -0.60 12.25
CA GLU A 56 19.73 -0.57 10.99
C GLU A 56 20.49 0.21 9.91
N ARG A 57 20.59 -0.35 8.70
CA ARG A 57 21.21 0.33 7.56
C ARG A 57 20.19 1.12 6.75
N SER A 58 20.61 2.30 6.28
CA SER A 58 19.90 3.07 5.25
C SER A 58 20.04 2.39 3.88
N THR A 59 18.95 2.28 3.13
CA THR A 59 18.89 1.70 1.78
C THR A 59 18.17 2.60 0.79
N LEU A 60 18.63 2.59 -0.47
CA LEU A 60 17.94 3.27 -1.57
C LEU A 60 16.93 2.32 -2.18
N VAL A 61 15.68 2.77 -2.27
CA VAL A 61 14.57 1.96 -2.79
C VAL A 61 14.20 2.32 -4.23
N ALA A 62 14.60 3.49 -4.72
CA ALA A 62 14.35 3.92 -6.09
C ALA A 62 15.44 4.87 -6.59
N GLY A 63 15.21 5.45 -7.79
CA GLY A 63 16.17 6.28 -8.50
C GLY A 63 16.44 7.65 -7.85
N ALA A 64 17.22 8.45 -8.57
CA ALA A 64 17.64 9.79 -8.15
C ALA A 64 16.46 10.65 -7.68
N GLY A 65 16.63 11.32 -6.54
CA GLY A 65 15.60 12.15 -5.90
C GLY A 65 14.74 11.41 -4.87
N THR A 66 14.83 10.08 -4.79
CA THR A 66 14.14 9.31 -3.73
C THR A 66 14.97 9.32 -2.46
N PRO A 67 14.43 9.76 -1.31
CA PRO A 67 15.11 9.64 -0.03
C PRO A 67 15.37 8.17 0.31
N PRO A 68 16.52 7.85 0.91
CA PRO A 68 16.73 6.52 1.45
C PRO A 68 15.81 6.26 2.65
N VAL A 69 15.59 4.99 2.96
CA VAL A 69 14.79 4.51 4.10
C VAL A 69 15.56 3.44 4.87
N GLY A 70 15.11 3.08 6.08
CA GLY A 70 15.61 1.93 6.82
C GLY A 70 15.49 0.59 6.07
N GLU A 71 16.39 -0.35 6.32
CA GLU A 71 16.47 -1.64 5.61
C GLU A 71 15.22 -2.50 5.76
N PHE A 72 14.44 -2.30 6.83
CA PHE A 72 13.21 -3.07 7.10
C PHE A 72 11.93 -2.39 6.57
N CYS A 73 12.00 -1.10 6.20
CA CYS A 73 10.85 -0.30 5.75
C CYS A 73 10.00 -1.02 4.69
N VAL A 74 10.64 -1.58 3.65
CA VAL A 74 9.95 -2.28 2.56
C VAL A 74 9.40 -3.64 2.99
N ALA A 75 10.12 -4.36 3.85
CA ALA A 75 9.71 -5.69 4.31
C ALA A 75 8.44 -5.63 5.16
N GLU A 76 8.34 -4.64 6.04
CA GLU A 76 7.19 -4.44 6.90
C GLU A 76 5.95 -4.01 6.11
N LEU A 77 6.11 -3.08 5.16
CA LEU A 77 5.03 -2.66 4.28
C LEU A 77 4.56 -3.82 3.37
N ALA A 78 5.50 -4.59 2.79
CA ALA A 78 5.17 -5.75 1.96
C ALA A 78 4.36 -6.80 2.75
N ALA A 79 4.74 -7.06 4.00
CA ALA A 79 4.01 -7.95 4.88
C ALA A 79 2.57 -7.45 5.16
N ALA A 80 2.40 -6.15 5.39
CA ALA A 80 1.08 -5.52 5.57
C ALA A 80 0.20 -5.64 4.30
N LEU A 81 0.81 -5.49 3.12
CA LEU A 81 0.16 -5.65 1.82
C LEU A 81 -0.04 -7.12 1.41
N ARG A 82 0.48 -8.07 2.19
CA ARG A 82 0.45 -9.51 1.91
C ARG A 82 1.11 -9.91 0.58
N ILE A 83 2.21 -9.25 0.27
CA ILE A 83 3.09 -9.60 -0.85
C ILE A 83 4.46 -10.03 -0.31
N SER A 84 5.28 -10.66 -1.17
CA SER A 84 6.66 -10.97 -0.77
C SER A 84 7.48 -9.69 -0.66
N THR A 85 8.53 -9.70 0.16
CA THR A 85 9.47 -8.58 0.25
C THR A 85 10.13 -8.27 -1.08
N ASP A 86 10.41 -9.28 -1.91
CA ASP A 86 10.97 -9.08 -3.24
C ASP A 86 9.99 -8.35 -4.17
N ALA A 87 8.69 -8.70 -4.12
CA ALA A 87 7.67 -7.99 -4.87
C ALA A 87 7.48 -6.54 -4.39
N GLY A 88 7.75 -6.25 -3.10
CA GLY A 88 7.71 -4.88 -2.58
C GLY A 88 8.90 -4.00 -3.01
N ARG A 89 9.99 -4.59 -3.53
CA ARG A 89 11.19 -3.88 -4.01
C ARG A 89 11.22 -3.61 -5.51
N SER A 90 10.32 -4.24 -6.26
CA SER A 90 10.24 -4.20 -7.72
C SER A 90 9.06 -3.38 -8.20
#